data_AF-A0AAY5EZF9-F1
#
_entry.id   AF-A0AAY5EZF9-F1
#
_cell.length_a   1.000
_cell.length_b   1.000
_cell.length_c   1.000
_cell.angle_alpha   90.00
_cell.angle_beta   90.00
_cell.angle_gamma   90.00
#
_symmetry.space_group_name_H-M   'P 1'
#
loop_
_entity.id
_entity.type
_entity.pdbx_description
1 polymer ?
#
loop_
_entity_poly.entity_id
_entity_poly.type
_entity_poly.pdbx_seq_one_letter_code
_entity_poly.pdbx_strand_id
1 'polypeptide(L)'
;TRLCVSRLQHVNYAQETMNKRRRVAPLLLKPAGRDASPVTENFILSGYRFPDYSLLQCLVSAFRPTNETGNFWTHFLPIFVFAFHFLEIFEWEGAPTPGDPFFYPAWNYFIGVFYLLLASSLAHLLNSMSLIIREICFFVDYGTISAYTLPSLTFYIPCSCLVAIICVMTCCNTRQRWRRYRYAVRTLVFLLPFFISSTPVFYRLLSPLPSPPCPTLPAPPPPPTMASFFYRHCFWLLVSALFNISKVPERFSPGNFDIWGHSHQWFHCCTFLSILDELHMIKVEMRALLLHPSLVLSPAAPPELPGPTLSSTYGVMMLLQGCIASIIIWFGRCAYQIYAPQQKLLKTQ
;
A
#
# COMPACT_ATOMS: atom_id res chain seq x y z
N THR A 1 61.02 -15.89 23.26
CA THR A 1 60.23 -16.76 22.36
C THR A 1 58.83 -17.08 22.88
N ARG A 2 58.62 -17.51 24.14
CA ARG A 2 57.26 -17.86 24.66
C ARG A 2 56.25 -16.70 24.71
N LEU A 3 56.69 -15.45 24.94
CA LEU A 3 55.83 -14.25 24.93
C LEU A 3 55.31 -13.84 23.54
N CYS A 4 56.01 -14.21 22.46
CA CYS A 4 55.62 -13.86 21.10
C CYS A 4 54.48 -14.78 20.58
N VAL A 5 54.52 -16.06 20.98
CA VAL A 5 53.52 -17.08 20.59
C VAL A 5 52.16 -16.80 21.25
N SER A 6 52.14 -16.36 22.51
CA SER A 6 50.91 -15.98 23.22
C SER A 6 50.21 -14.77 22.59
N ARG A 7 50.96 -13.75 22.13
CA ARG A 7 50.37 -12.59 21.42
C ARG A 7 49.77 -12.98 20.07
N LEU A 8 50.43 -13.86 19.30
CA LEU A 8 49.92 -14.34 18.02
C LEU A 8 48.61 -15.14 18.18
N GLN A 9 48.49 -15.96 19.22
CA GLN A 9 47.25 -16.69 19.52
C GLN A 9 46.09 -15.76 19.93
N HIS A 10 46.36 -14.72 20.72
CA HIS A 10 45.33 -13.73 21.09
C HIS A 10 44.86 -12.88 19.91
N VAL A 11 45.76 -12.51 18.98
CA VAL A 11 45.40 -11.79 17.76
C VAL A 11 44.55 -12.67 16.83
N ASN A 12 44.91 -13.94 16.66
CA ASN A 12 44.15 -14.88 15.83
C ASN A 12 42.75 -15.14 16.40
N TYR A 13 42.61 -15.31 17.72
CA TYR A 13 41.30 -15.49 18.37
C TYR A 13 40.43 -14.24 18.28
N ALA A 14 41.00 -13.04 18.47
CA ALA A 14 40.29 -11.77 18.31
C ALA A 14 39.82 -11.57 16.85
N GLN A 15 40.64 -11.97 15.87
CA GLN A 15 40.35 -11.86 14.45
C GLN A 15 39.29 -12.88 13.99
N GLU A 16 39.29 -14.09 14.56
CA GLU A 16 38.22 -15.08 14.39
C GLU A 16 36.89 -14.61 15.01
N THR A 17 36.95 -13.97 16.19
CA THR A 17 35.77 -13.45 16.89
C THR A 17 35.20 -12.23 16.15
N MET A 18 36.04 -11.36 15.57
CA MET A 18 35.61 -10.29 14.67
C MET A 18 35.01 -10.83 13.36
N ASN A 19 35.60 -11.87 12.78
CA ASN A 19 35.06 -12.54 11.58
C ASN A 19 33.75 -13.28 11.87
N LYS A 20 33.55 -13.82 13.07
CA LYS A 20 32.27 -14.37 13.53
C LYS A 20 31.22 -13.28 13.75
N ARG A 21 31.59 -12.13 14.35
CA ARG A 21 30.70 -10.98 14.50
C ARG A 21 30.29 -10.37 13.15
N ARG A 22 31.20 -10.32 12.16
CA ARG A 22 30.90 -9.90 10.77
C ARG A 22 29.91 -10.83 10.05
N ARG A 23 29.84 -12.12 10.40
CA ARG A 23 28.85 -13.06 9.83
C ARG A 23 27.44 -12.91 10.43
N VAL A 24 27.32 -12.29 11.60
CA VAL A 24 26.03 -12.18 12.33
C VAL A 24 25.46 -10.76 12.26
N ALA A 25 26.32 -9.73 12.21
CA ALA A 25 25.92 -8.35 12.07
C ALA A 25 25.59 -8.02 10.60
N PRO A 26 24.43 -7.42 10.29
CA PRO A 26 24.18 -6.91 8.95
C PRO A 26 25.26 -5.88 8.62
N LEU A 27 25.92 -6.04 7.46
CA LEU A 27 26.67 -4.94 6.87
C LEU A 27 25.66 -3.79 6.71
N LEU A 28 25.86 -2.69 7.44
CA LEU A 28 25.07 -1.47 7.34
C LEU A 28 25.89 -0.46 6.53
N LEU A 29 25.30 0.09 5.48
CA LEU A 29 25.97 1.05 4.62
C LEU A 29 26.15 2.35 5.40
N LYS A 30 27.40 2.80 5.59
CA LYS A 30 27.68 4.20 5.89
C LYS A 30 27.69 4.95 4.55
N PRO A 31 26.94 6.04 4.37
CA PRO A 31 26.92 6.77 3.12
C PRO A 31 28.29 7.42 2.92
N ALA A 32 29.08 6.89 1.99
CA ALA A 32 30.33 7.49 1.56
C ALA A 32 30.10 8.19 0.21
N GLY A 33 30.25 9.51 0.20
CA GLY A 33 30.63 10.31 -0.97
C GLY A 33 29.69 10.33 -2.19
N ARG A 34 29.01 11.48 -2.37
CA ARG A 34 28.53 12.15 -3.60
C ARG A 34 27.78 11.40 -4.73
N ASP A 35 27.87 10.08 -4.84
CA ASP A 35 27.00 9.27 -5.69
C ASP A 35 26.10 8.43 -4.79
N ALA A 36 24.90 8.93 -4.54
CA ALA A 36 23.88 8.19 -3.80
C ALA A 36 23.63 6.85 -4.48
N SER A 37 24.03 5.75 -3.81
CA SER A 37 23.68 4.39 -4.21
C SER A 37 22.20 4.32 -4.57
N PRO A 38 21.79 3.56 -5.60
CA PRO A 38 20.37 3.48 -6.01
C PRO A 38 19.43 2.96 -4.90
N VAL A 39 19.93 2.64 -3.71
CA VAL A 39 19.24 2.11 -2.53
C VAL A 39 19.03 3.16 -1.43
N THR A 40 19.68 4.32 -1.48
CA THR A 40 19.58 5.32 -0.41
C THR A 40 18.38 6.25 -0.60
N GLU A 41 17.74 6.59 0.51
CA GLU A 41 16.66 7.56 0.63
C GLU A 41 17.22 8.85 1.24
N ASN A 42 16.56 9.98 0.97
CA ASN A 42 17.01 11.26 1.51
C ASN A 42 16.84 11.26 3.04
N PHE A 43 17.81 11.82 3.76
CA PHE A 43 17.81 12.01 5.22
C PHE A 43 17.93 10.75 6.10
N ILE A 44 17.84 9.57 5.51
CA ILE A 44 18.12 8.30 6.18
C ILE A 44 19.60 7.95 5.96
N LEU A 45 20.36 7.85 7.05
CA LEU A 45 21.82 7.77 6.98
C LEU A 45 22.36 6.37 7.29
N SER A 46 21.57 5.50 7.91
CA SER A 46 22.00 4.17 8.36
C SER A 46 20.84 3.18 8.37
N GLY A 47 21.07 1.95 8.84
CA GLY A 47 20.03 0.91 8.91
C GLY A 47 19.76 0.16 7.61
N TYR A 48 20.43 0.54 6.50
CA TYR A 48 20.31 -0.10 5.18
C TYR A 48 20.80 -1.54 5.17
N ARG A 49 19.99 -2.42 4.56
CA ARG A 49 20.39 -3.78 4.18
C ARG A 49 21.10 -3.75 2.82
N PHE A 50 22.25 -4.42 2.71
CA PHE A 50 22.95 -4.55 1.43
C PHE A 50 22.14 -5.44 0.46
N PRO A 51 22.20 -5.17 -0.85
CA PRO A 51 21.75 -6.11 -1.88
C PRO A 51 22.42 -7.48 -1.73
N ASP A 52 21.78 -8.54 -2.25
CA ASP A 52 22.20 -9.97 -2.18
C ASP A 52 21.81 -10.75 -0.92
N TYR A 53 20.77 -10.31 -0.21
CA TYR A 53 20.16 -11.16 0.81
C TYR A 53 19.47 -12.38 0.17
N SER A 54 19.69 -13.56 0.75
CA SER A 54 18.82 -14.71 0.51
C SER A 54 17.41 -14.47 1.06
N LEU A 55 16.41 -15.22 0.56
CA LEU A 55 15.03 -15.12 1.06
C LEU A 55 14.96 -15.29 2.58
N LEU A 56 15.68 -16.27 3.13
CA LEU A 56 15.72 -16.51 4.58
C LEU A 56 16.29 -15.31 5.35
N GLN A 57 17.34 -14.67 4.83
CA GLN A 57 17.90 -13.46 5.46
C GLN A 57 16.91 -12.30 5.41
N CYS A 58 16.13 -12.15 4.33
CA CYS A 58 15.04 -11.19 4.27
C CYS A 58 13.99 -11.47 5.35
N LEU A 59 13.51 -12.72 5.47
CA LEU A 59 12.54 -13.11 6.50
C LEU A 59 13.06 -12.81 7.92
N VAL A 60 14.31 -13.16 8.22
CA VAL A 60 14.93 -12.87 9.52
C VAL A 60 15.07 -11.37 9.76
N SER A 61 15.32 -10.58 8.71
CA SER A 61 15.49 -9.13 8.83
C SER A 61 14.21 -8.39 9.23
N ALA A 62 13.03 -8.98 9.02
CA ALA A 62 11.76 -8.46 9.54
C ALA A 62 11.78 -8.29 11.07
N PHE A 63 12.61 -9.06 11.78
CA PHE A 63 12.74 -9.03 13.24
C PHE A 63 14.02 -8.35 13.72
N ARG A 64 14.77 -7.70 12.82
CA ARG A 64 15.99 -6.95 13.15
C ARG A 64 15.74 -5.45 12.98
N PRO A 65 16.44 -4.57 13.70
CA PRO A 65 16.28 -3.13 13.52
C PRO A 65 17.00 -2.68 12.23
N THR A 66 16.23 -2.51 11.16
CA THR A 66 16.68 -2.01 9.85
C THR A 66 15.78 -0.85 9.41
N ASN A 67 16.23 -0.07 8.42
CA ASN A 67 15.45 1.05 7.88
C ASN A 67 14.13 0.62 7.20
N GLU A 68 13.91 -0.69 7.02
CA GLU A 68 12.71 -1.26 6.40
C GLU A 68 11.82 -2.03 7.36
N THR A 69 12.26 -2.21 8.61
CA THR A 69 11.58 -3.03 9.60
C THR A 69 10.23 -2.46 9.96
N GLY A 70 10.17 -1.16 10.26
CA GLY A 70 8.89 -0.49 10.49
C GLY A 70 8.01 -0.53 9.25
N ASN A 71 8.56 -0.25 8.06
CA ASN A 71 7.80 -0.25 6.80
C ASN A 71 7.12 -1.60 6.52
N PHE A 72 7.79 -2.71 6.83
CA PHE A 72 7.22 -4.06 6.75
C PHE A 72 6.05 -4.22 7.73
N TRP A 73 6.28 -3.99 9.03
CA TRP A 73 5.28 -4.25 10.07
C TRP A 73 4.07 -3.33 10.00
N THR A 74 4.24 -2.07 9.60
CA THR A 74 3.15 -1.10 9.51
C THR A 74 2.15 -1.40 8.39
N HIS A 75 2.42 -2.36 7.49
CA HIS A 75 1.43 -2.89 6.54
C HIS A 75 1.14 -4.38 6.75
N PHE A 76 2.10 -5.17 7.26
CA PHE A 76 1.88 -6.59 7.53
C PHE A 76 0.88 -6.82 8.68
N LEU A 77 1.04 -6.13 9.82
CA LEU A 77 0.13 -6.29 10.96
C LEU A 77 -1.30 -5.84 10.65
N PRO A 78 -1.51 -4.69 9.96
CA PRO A 78 -2.82 -4.29 9.47
C PRO A 78 -3.63 -5.32 8.67
N ILE A 79 -2.99 -6.28 8.00
CA ILE A 79 -3.70 -7.35 7.29
C ILE A 79 -4.67 -8.06 8.25
N PHE A 80 -4.21 -8.38 9.46
CA PHE A 80 -5.00 -9.09 10.46
C PHE A 80 -6.09 -8.19 11.07
N VAL A 81 -5.77 -6.93 11.34
CA VAL A 81 -6.73 -5.94 11.89
C VAL A 81 -7.85 -5.67 10.89
N PHE A 82 -7.50 -5.48 9.61
CA PHE A 82 -8.47 -5.29 8.54
C PHE A 82 -9.34 -6.53 8.36
N ALA A 83 -8.74 -7.72 8.33
CA ALA A 83 -9.49 -8.97 8.20
C ALA A 83 -10.47 -9.19 9.35
N PHE A 84 -10.06 -8.89 10.59
CA PHE A 84 -10.96 -8.94 11.75
C PHE A 84 -12.19 -8.04 11.54
N HIS A 85 -11.99 -6.75 11.26
CA HIS A 85 -13.11 -5.82 11.05
C HIS A 85 -13.97 -6.13 9.82
N PHE A 86 -13.40 -6.75 8.80
CA PHE A 86 -14.13 -7.21 7.62
C PHE A 86 -15.04 -8.40 7.96
N LEU A 87 -14.52 -9.39 8.69
CA LEU A 87 -15.28 -10.60 9.04
C LEU A 87 -16.49 -10.32 9.95
N GLU A 88 -16.45 -9.26 10.76
CA GLU A 88 -17.60 -8.79 11.56
C GLU A 88 -18.87 -8.55 10.72
N ILE A 89 -18.75 -8.33 9.40
CA ILE A 89 -19.89 -8.16 8.49
C ILE A 89 -20.79 -9.39 8.48
N PHE A 90 -20.20 -10.59 8.58
CA PHE A 90 -20.92 -11.86 8.50
C PHE A 90 -21.58 -12.26 9.84
N GLU A 91 -21.30 -11.52 10.91
CA GLU A 91 -21.90 -11.73 12.23
C GLU A 91 -23.13 -10.84 12.46
N TRP A 92 -23.53 -10.03 11.47
CA TRP A 92 -24.70 -9.17 11.60
C TRP A 92 -25.99 -9.98 11.62
N GLU A 93 -26.92 -9.56 12.46
CA GLU A 93 -28.26 -10.12 12.51
C GLU A 93 -28.97 -9.94 11.15
N GLY A 94 -29.43 -11.05 10.57
CA GLY A 94 -30.09 -11.06 9.26
C GLY A 94 -29.13 -10.99 8.06
N ALA A 95 -27.81 -11.11 8.26
CA ALA A 95 -26.87 -11.19 7.14
C ALA A 95 -27.10 -12.46 6.31
N PRO A 96 -27.12 -12.37 4.97
CA PRO A 96 -27.10 -13.53 4.08
C PRO A 96 -25.83 -14.37 4.28
N THR A 97 -25.80 -15.56 3.67
CA THR A 97 -24.58 -16.38 3.69
C THR A 97 -23.41 -15.64 3.01
N PRO A 98 -22.15 -15.84 3.41
CA PRO A 98 -20.99 -15.13 2.84
C PRO A 98 -20.79 -15.30 1.32
N GLY A 99 -21.42 -16.31 0.71
CA GLY A 99 -21.38 -16.56 -0.74
C GLY A 99 -22.50 -15.85 -1.52
N ASP A 100 -23.38 -15.10 -0.86
CA ASP A 100 -24.45 -14.36 -1.52
C ASP A 100 -23.86 -13.27 -2.45
N PRO A 101 -24.41 -13.07 -3.66
CA PRO A 101 -23.98 -12.00 -4.57
C PRO A 101 -23.94 -10.60 -3.95
N PHE A 102 -24.76 -10.35 -2.92
CA PHE A 102 -24.73 -9.14 -2.10
C PHE A 102 -23.31 -8.81 -1.57
N PHE A 103 -22.52 -9.83 -1.23
CA PHE A 103 -21.18 -9.67 -0.68
C PHE A 103 -20.06 -9.63 -1.72
N TYR A 104 -20.33 -9.85 -3.02
CA TYR A 104 -19.28 -9.85 -4.05
C TYR A 104 -18.46 -8.55 -4.10
N PRO A 105 -19.05 -7.34 -4.05
CA PRO A 105 -18.28 -6.11 -3.99
C PRO A 105 -17.41 -6.00 -2.73
N ALA A 106 -17.93 -6.45 -1.58
CA ALA A 106 -17.20 -6.46 -0.32
C ALA A 106 -15.99 -7.40 -0.36
N TRP A 107 -16.16 -8.62 -0.89
CA TRP A 107 -15.07 -9.56 -1.12
C TRP A 107 -14.03 -9.02 -2.10
N ASN A 108 -14.46 -8.37 -3.18
CA ASN A 108 -13.54 -7.74 -4.12
C ASN A 108 -12.71 -6.63 -3.45
N TYR A 109 -13.34 -5.79 -2.62
CA TYR A 109 -12.65 -4.78 -1.81
C TYR A 109 -11.65 -5.44 -0.84
N PHE A 110 -12.06 -6.50 -0.14
CA PHE A 110 -11.19 -7.23 0.78
C PHE A 110 -9.95 -7.79 0.07
N ILE A 111 -10.12 -8.45 -1.07
CA ILE A 111 -9.02 -8.99 -1.88
C ILE A 111 -8.09 -7.87 -2.34
N GLY A 112 -8.64 -6.73 -2.77
CA GLY A 112 -7.85 -5.57 -3.18
C GLY A 112 -6.97 -5.02 -2.05
N VAL A 113 -7.56 -4.76 -0.88
CA VAL A 113 -6.84 -4.25 0.30
C VAL A 113 -5.83 -5.27 0.82
N PHE A 114 -6.19 -6.56 0.85
CA PHE A 114 -5.27 -7.64 1.23
C PHE A 114 -4.03 -7.64 0.34
N TYR A 115 -4.20 -7.60 -0.99
CA TYR A 115 -3.07 -7.56 -1.92
C TYR A 115 -2.26 -6.27 -1.82
N LEU A 116 -2.89 -5.12 -1.56
CA LEU A 116 -2.17 -3.87 -1.29
C LEU A 116 -1.23 -4.00 -0.09
N LEU A 117 -1.77 -4.40 1.06
CA LEU A 117 -1.00 -4.49 2.30
C LEU A 117 0.09 -5.57 2.20
N LEU A 118 -0.22 -6.69 1.56
CA LEU A 118 0.72 -7.78 1.34
C LEU A 118 1.83 -7.38 0.35
N ALA A 119 1.49 -6.80 -0.81
CA ALA A 119 2.47 -6.40 -1.80
C ALA A 119 3.41 -5.31 -1.27
N SER A 120 2.87 -4.34 -0.54
CA SER A 120 3.67 -3.28 0.08
C SER A 120 4.63 -3.84 1.14
N SER A 121 4.12 -4.67 2.07
CA SER A 121 4.97 -5.31 3.08
C SER A 121 6.04 -6.21 2.46
N LEU A 122 5.70 -7.03 1.46
CA LEU A 122 6.66 -7.86 0.73
C LEU A 122 7.69 -7.03 -0.04
N ALA A 123 7.31 -5.88 -0.62
CA ALA A 123 8.25 -4.99 -1.28
C ALA A 123 9.29 -4.46 -0.32
N HIS A 124 8.90 -4.03 0.87
CA HIS A 124 9.85 -3.63 1.90
C HIS A 124 10.64 -4.83 2.43
N LEU A 125 10.06 -6.02 2.58
CA LEU A 125 10.78 -7.20 3.07
C LEU A 125 11.86 -7.69 2.11
N LEU A 126 11.54 -7.76 0.81
CA LEU A 126 12.37 -8.40 -0.23
C LEU A 126 13.28 -7.42 -0.97
N ASN A 127 13.24 -6.11 -0.66
CA ASN A 127 14.01 -5.09 -1.38
C ASN A 127 15.54 -5.27 -1.34
N SER A 128 16.06 -6.08 -0.42
CA SER A 128 17.49 -6.37 -0.30
C SER A 128 17.92 -7.64 -1.04
N MET A 129 17.02 -8.39 -1.69
CA MET A 129 17.39 -9.61 -2.41
C MET A 129 18.26 -9.32 -3.63
N SER A 130 17.86 -8.34 -4.44
CA SER A 130 18.65 -7.81 -5.56
C SER A 130 18.07 -6.48 -6.01
N LEU A 131 18.85 -5.69 -6.74
CA LEU A 131 18.37 -4.44 -7.32
C LEU A 131 17.16 -4.66 -8.26
N ILE A 132 17.10 -5.79 -8.97
CA ILE A 132 16.01 -6.11 -9.90
C ILE A 132 14.74 -6.50 -9.14
N ILE A 133 14.85 -7.43 -8.18
CA ILE A 133 13.72 -7.88 -7.36
C ILE A 133 13.08 -6.69 -6.65
N ARG A 134 13.90 -5.80 -6.11
CA ARG A 134 13.44 -4.56 -5.50
C ARG A 134 12.52 -3.76 -6.42
N GLU A 135 12.95 -3.48 -7.65
CA GLU A 135 12.12 -2.70 -8.59
C GLU A 135 10.83 -3.43 -8.93
N ILE A 136 10.89 -4.75 -9.18
CA ILE A 136 9.70 -5.56 -9.46
C ILE A 136 8.71 -5.52 -8.30
N CYS A 137 9.17 -5.73 -7.07
CA CYS A 137 8.28 -5.70 -5.91
C CYS A 137 7.60 -4.33 -5.74
N PHE A 138 8.33 -3.23 -5.94
CA PHE A 138 7.71 -1.90 -5.87
C PHE A 138 6.79 -1.60 -7.06
N PHE A 139 7.01 -2.18 -8.24
CA PHE A 139 6.04 -2.09 -9.34
C PHE A 139 4.75 -2.85 -9.02
N VAL A 140 4.86 -4.02 -8.39
CA VAL A 140 3.71 -4.79 -7.90
C VAL A 140 2.95 -4.00 -6.82
N ASP A 141 3.66 -3.42 -5.86
CA ASP A 141 3.09 -2.55 -4.82
C ASP A 141 2.22 -1.43 -5.45
N TYR A 142 2.79 -0.62 -6.35
CA TYR A 142 2.02 0.42 -7.04
C TYR A 142 0.87 -0.12 -7.91
N GLY A 143 1.06 -1.30 -8.50
CA GLY A 143 0.02 -2.04 -9.22
C GLY A 143 -1.19 -2.32 -8.34
N THR A 144 -0.96 -2.85 -7.14
CA THR A 144 -2.01 -3.16 -6.17
C THR A 144 -2.70 -1.91 -5.61
N ILE A 145 -1.93 -0.84 -5.32
CA ILE A 145 -2.49 0.46 -4.93
C ILE A 145 -3.39 1.05 -6.02
N SER A 146 -3.09 0.80 -7.29
CA SER A 146 -3.92 1.31 -8.39
C SER A 146 -5.15 0.43 -8.66
N ALA A 147 -5.13 -0.84 -8.27
CA ALA A 147 -6.19 -1.80 -8.55
C ALA A 147 -7.27 -1.86 -7.45
N TYR A 148 -6.93 -1.62 -6.17
CA TYR A 148 -7.91 -1.73 -5.08
C TYR A 148 -8.98 -0.63 -5.09
N THR A 149 -8.71 0.50 -5.77
CA THR A 149 -9.62 1.66 -5.84
C THR A 149 -10.71 1.52 -6.91
N LEU A 150 -10.98 0.30 -7.42
CA LEU A 150 -12.01 0.09 -8.43
C LEU A 150 -13.41 0.17 -7.80
N PRO A 151 -14.25 1.17 -8.16
CA PRO A 151 -15.63 1.23 -7.71
C PRO A 151 -16.45 0.13 -8.38
N SER A 152 -17.40 -0.45 -7.63
CA SER A 152 -18.31 -1.51 -8.08
C SER A 152 -19.43 -1.04 -9.02
N LEU A 153 -19.42 0.23 -9.47
CA LEU A 153 -20.47 0.82 -10.30
C LEU A 153 -20.11 0.76 -11.78
N THR A 154 -20.91 0.01 -12.56
CA THR A 154 -20.71 -0.30 -13.99
C THR A 154 -20.38 0.91 -14.87
N PHE A 155 -20.94 2.09 -14.59
CA PHE A 155 -20.69 3.32 -15.37
C PHE A 155 -19.28 3.92 -15.17
N TYR A 156 -18.66 3.69 -14.03
CA TYR A 156 -17.34 4.25 -13.70
C TYR A 156 -16.18 3.29 -14.01
N ILE A 157 -16.49 2.05 -14.39
CA ILE A 157 -15.49 0.99 -14.63
C ILE A 157 -14.44 1.41 -15.67
N PRO A 158 -14.78 1.89 -16.89
CA PRO A 158 -13.77 2.23 -17.89
C PRO A 158 -12.85 3.37 -17.44
N CYS A 159 -13.42 4.43 -16.84
CA CYS A 159 -12.65 5.56 -16.31
C CYS A 159 -11.70 5.11 -15.19
N SER A 160 -12.17 4.23 -14.31
CA SER A 160 -11.37 3.71 -13.20
C SER A 160 -10.22 2.82 -13.69
N CYS A 161 -10.46 1.97 -14.69
CA CYS A 161 -9.41 1.18 -15.34
C CYS A 161 -8.36 2.06 -16.01
N LEU A 162 -8.78 3.10 -16.73
CA LEU A 162 -7.85 4.06 -17.35
C LEU A 162 -7.01 4.79 -16.30
N VAL A 163 -7.63 5.26 -15.22
CA VAL A 163 -6.91 5.92 -14.12
C VAL A 163 -5.93 4.96 -13.44
N ALA A 164 -6.31 3.71 -13.21
CA ALA A 164 -5.41 2.70 -12.66
C ALA A 164 -4.18 2.50 -13.56
N ILE A 165 -4.38 2.37 -14.88
CA ILE A 165 -3.28 2.25 -15.86
C ILE A 165 -2.37 3.49 -15.80
N ILE A 166 -2.94 4.70 -15.79
CA ILE A 166 -2.16 5.95 -15.70
C ILE A 166 -1.34 5.99 -14.40
N CYS A 167 -1.94 5.60 -13.27
CA CYS A 167 -1.26 5.55 -11.97
C CYS A 167 -0.07 4.58 -12.01
N VAL A 168 -0.26 3.34 -12.48
CA VAL A 168 0.81 2.34 -12.56
C VAL A 168 1.92 2.82 -13.50
N MET A 169 1.59 3.27 -14.71
CA MET A 169 2.58 3.77 -15.67
C MET A 169 3.38 4.93 -15.09
N THR A 170 2.72 5.87 -14.42
CA THR A 170 3.37 7.03 -13.79
C THR A 170 4.28 6.59 -12.64
N CYS A 171 3.82 5.69 -11.78
CA CYS A 171 4.60 5.17 -10.66
C CYS A 171 5.84 4.39 -11.13
N CYS A 172 5.71 3.57 -12.18
CA CYS A 172 6.84 2.86 -12.79
C CYS A 172 7.85 3.84 -13.43
N ASN A 173 7.38 4.83 -14.19
CA ASN A 173 8.24 5.85 -14.81
C ASN A 173 9.00 6.70 -13.77
N THR A 174 8.38 7.06 -12.65
CA THR A 174 9.06 7.84 -11.60
C THR A 174 10.16 7.07 -10.88
N ARG A 175 10.13 5.72 -10.86
CA ARG A 175 11.25 4.92 -10.33
C ARG A 175 12.42 4.88 -11.31
N GLN A 176 12.14 4.72 -12.60
CA GLN A 176 13.18 4.52 -13.61
C GLN A 176 13.75 5.84 -14.16
N ARG A 177 12.89 6.80 -14.51
CA ARG A 177 13.25 8.01 -15.28
C ARG A 177 13.08 9.30 -14.49
N TRP A 178 11.98 9.49 -13.77
CA TRP A 178 11.65 10.78 -13.12
C TRP A 178 11.93 10.79 -11.61
N ARG A 179 13.20 10.64 -11.22
CA ARG A 179 13.57 10.47 -9.81
C ARG A 179 13.47 11.76 -8.96
N ARG A 180 13.69 12.94 -9.56
CA ARG A 180 13.79 14.22 -8.82
C ARG A 180 12.52 14.58 -8.05
N TYR A 181 11.35 14.36 -8.63
CA TYR A 181 10.05 14.71 -8.03
C TYR A 181 9.17 13.49 -7.75
N ARG A 182 9.80 12.32 -7.57
CA ARG A 182 9.11 11.02 -7.52
C ARG A 182 7.98 10.95 -6.49
N TYR A 183 8.18 11.49 -5.28
CA TYR A 183 7.16 11.42 -4.22
C TYR A 183 5.97 12.35 -4.50
N ALA A 184 6.22 13.55 -5.03
CA ALA A 184 5.17 14.48 -5.39
C ALA A 184 4.32 13.93 -6.55
N VAL A 185 4.96 13.48 -7.63
CA VAL A 185 4.26 12.92 -8.80
C VAL A 185 3.42 11.70 -8.42
N ARG A 186 3.98 10.77 -7.61
CA ARG A 186 3.23 9.60 -7.13
C ARG A 186 2.05 9.99 -6.23
N THR A 187 2.24 10.95 -5.32
CA THR A 187 1.15 11.36 -4.42
C THR A 187 0.02 12.05 -5.20
N LEU A 188 0.37 12.92 -6.14
CA LEU A 188 -0.61 13.67 -6.93
C LEU A 188 -1.41 12.78 -7.89
N VAL A 189 -0.78 11.78 -8.51
CA VAL A 189 -1.51 10.89 -9.44
C VAL A 189 -2.57 10.07 -8.71
N PHE A 190 -2.37 9.73 -7.43
CA PHE A 190 -3.36 9.02 -6.61
C PHE A 190 -4.55 9.88 -6.15
N LEU A 191 -4.55 11.19 -6.42
CA LEU A 191 -5.77 11.99 -6.27
C LEU A 191 -6.84 11.59 -7.30
N LEU A 192 -6.43 11.12 -8.49
CA LEU A 192 -7.36 10.69 -9.54
C LEU A 192 -8.28 9.54 -9.08
N PRO A 193 -7.76 8.40 -8.57
CA PRO A 193 -8.62 7.34 -8.07
C PRO A 193 -9.43 7.76 -6.84
N PHE A 194 -8.90 8.64 -5.98
CA PHE A 194 -9.66 9.18 -4.83
C PHE A 194 -10.93 9.92 -5.30
N PHE A 195 -10.81 10.84 -6.26
CA PHE A 195 -11.98 11.58 -6.76
C PHE A 195 -12.98 10.68 -7.46
N ILE A 196 -12.51 9.73 -8.29
CA ILE A 196 -13.40 8.78 -8.98
C ILE A 196 -14.15 7.92 -7.96
N SER A 197 -13.43 7.28 -7.02
CA SER A 197 -14.02 6.40 -6.01
C SER A 197 -14.97 7.15 -5.07
N SER A 198 -14.67 8.40 -4.74
CA SER A 198 -15.49 9.21 -3.82
C SER A 198 -16.71 9.85 -4.49
N THR A 199 -16.87 9.74 -5.82
CA THR A 199 -17.99 10.37 -6.56
C THR A 199 -19.37 10.00 -5.99
N PRO A 200 -19.69 8.74 -5.65
CA PRO A 200 -21.00 8.38 -5.08
C PRO A 200 -21.23 9.02 -3.70
N VAL A 201 -20.17 9.15 -2.89
CA VAL A 201 -20.26 9.78 -1.56
C VAL A 201 -20.47 11.29 -1.72
N PHE A 202 -19.73 11.95 -2.61
CA PHE A 202 -19.96 13.36 -2.93
C PHE A 202 -21.37 13.61 -3.44
N TYR A 203 -21.86 12.77 -4.35
CA TYR A 203 -23.22 12.86 -4.86
C TYR A 203 -24.25 12.78 -3.72
N ARG A 204 -24.10 11.85 -2.77
CA ARG A 204 -24.99 11.72 -1.61
C ARG A 204 -24.91 12.88 -0.62
N LEU A 205 -23.71 13.43 -0.38
CA LEU A 205 -23.52 14.56 0.53
C LEU A 205 -24.03 15.88 -0.06
N LEU A 206 -23.98 16.03 -1.39
CA LEU A 206 -24.39 17.24 -2.10
C LEU A 206 -25.85 17.21 -2.56
N SER A 207 -26.45 16.03 -2.70
CA SER A 207 -27.86 15.90 -3.08
C SER A 207 -28.76 16.35 -1.93
N PRO A 208 -29.69 17.29 -2.15
CA PRO A 208 -30.72 17.61 -1.17
C PRO A 208 -31.54 16.35 -0.87
N LEU A 209 -31.71 16.04 0.41
CA LEU A 209 -32.61 14.98 0.86
C LEU A 209 -33.99 15.22 0.23
N PRO A 210 -34.66 14.20 -0.36
CA PRO A 210 -36.01 14.39 -0.87
C PRO A 210 -36.87 14.98 0.25
N SER A 211 -37.50 16.12 -0.03
CA SER A 211 -38.53 16.68 0.87
C SER A 211 -39.50 15.54 1.21
N PRO A 212 -39.79 15.30 2.50
CA PRO A 212 -40.66 14.19 2.86
C PRO A 212 -42.01 14.37 2.16
N PRO A 213 -42.64 13.31 1.62
CA PRO A 213 -43.99 13.39 1.05
C PRO A 213 -45.05 13.78 2.09
N CYS A 214 -44.67 13.85 3.38
CA CYS A 214 -45.53 14.23 4.49
C CYS A 214 -44.81 15.27 5.37
N PRO A 215 -45.38 16.48 5.61
CA PRO A 215 -44.74 17.54 6.40
C PRO A 215 -44.64 17.28 7.92
N THR A 216 -45.01 16.08 8.39
CA THR A 216 -45.07 15.76 9.84
C THR A 216 -43.92 14.88 10.36
N LEU A 217 -43.05 14.34 9.51
CA LEU A 217 -41.83 13.64 9.95
C LEU A 217 -40.58 14.24 9.29
N PRO A 218 -39.56 14.65 10.06
CA PRO A 218 -38.30 15.08 9.49
C PRO A 218 -37.65 13.92 8.75
N ALA A 219 -37.23 14.16 7.51
CA ALA A 219 -36.50 13.18 6.73
C ALA A 219 -35.18 12.83 7.46
N PRO A 220 -34.83 11.53 7.58
CA PRO A 220 -33.66 11.13 8.36
C PRO A 220 -32.40 11.68 7.68
N PRO A 221 -31.53 12.42 8.40
CA PRO A 221 -30.25 12.82 7.85
C PRO A 221 -29.46 11.57 7.42
N PRO A 222 -28.52 11.67 6.46
CA PRO A 222 -27.55 10.60 6.27
C PRO A 222 -26.99 10.26 7.66
N PRO A 223 -26.89 8.96 8.03
CA PRO A 223 -26.53 8.62 9.39
C PRO A 223 -25.23 9.36 9.72
N PRO A 224 -25.18 10.19 10.79
CA PRO A 224 -24.09 11.12 11.06
C PRO A 224 -22.71 10.44 11.12
N THR A 225 -22.73 9.11 11.23
CA THR A 225 -21.59 8.20 11.15
C THR A 225 -20.92 8.16 9.77
N MET A 226 -21.64 8.10 8.64
CA MET A 226 -21.02 7.96 7.30
C MET A 226 -20.18 9.19 6.92
N ALA A 227 -20.74 10.39 7.10
CA ALA A 227 -20.03 11.64 6.83
C ALA A 227 -18.80 11.79 7.74
N SER A 228 -18.92 11.41 9.02
CA SER A 228 -17.79 11.41 9.95
C SER A 228 -16.65 10.49 9.49
N PHE A 229 -16.96 9.26 9.06
CA PHE A 229 -15.95 8.35 8.53
C PHE A 229 -15.32 8.90 7.25
N PHE A 230 -16.10 9.54 6.37
CA PHE A 230 -15.57 10.16 5.14
C PHE A 230 -14.61 11.33 5.43
N TYR A 231 -14.96 12.24 6.34
CA TYR A 231 -14.07 13.34 6.71
C TYR A 231 -12.79 12.84 7.36
N ARG A 232 -12.88 11.78 8.18
CA ARG A 232 -11.72 11.16 8.82
C ARG A 232 -10.83 10.45 7.79
N HIS A 233 -11.42 9.74 6.83
CA HIS A 233 -10.74 9.18 5.66
C HIS A 233 -9.96 10.25 4.89
N CYS A 234 -10.61 11.35 4.51
CA CYS A 234 -9.97 12.48 3.82
C CYS A 234 -8.84 13.10 4.65
N PHE A 235 -9.05 13.26 5.95
CA PHE A 235 -8.02 13.77 6.88
C PHE A 235 -6.78 12.87 6.89
N TRP A 236 -6.97 11.55 7.04
CA TRP A 236 -5.85 10.60 7.04
C TRP A 236 -5.11 10.55 5.70
N LEU A 237 -5.81 10.63 4.56
CA LEU A 237 -5.16 10.73 3.24
C LEU A 237 -4.33 12.01 3.11
N LEU A 238 -4.84 13.15 3.59
CA LEU A 238 -4.10 14.41 3.57
C LEU A 238 -2.84 14.32 4.44
N VAL A 239 -2.96 13.84 5.68
CA VAL A 239 -1.83 13.67 6.60
C VAL A 239 -0.79 12.70 6.01
N SER A 240 -1.25 11.61 5.40
CA SER A 240 -0.41 10.64 4.69
C SER A 240 0.38 11.30 3.55
N ALA A 241 -0.29 12.08 2.69
CA ALA A 241 0.34 12.83 1.62
C ALA A 241 1.39 13.82 2.13
N LEU A 242 1.11 14.52 3.23
CA LEU A 242 2.05 15.44 3.86
C LEU A 242 3.32 14.71 4.33
N PHE A 243 3.20 13.56 5.00
CA PHE A 243 4.36 12.77 5.41
C PHE A 243 5.17 12.28 4.20
N ASN A 244 4.51 11.75 3.17
CA ASN A 244 5.19 11.21 2.00
C ASN A 244 5.98 12.28 1.23
N ILE A 245 5.43 13.48 1.08
CA ILE A 245 6.06 14.58 0.32
C ILE A 245 7.11 15.31 1.17
N SER A 246 6.80 15.64 2.42
CA SER A 246 7.65 16.52 3.24
C SER A 246 8.90 15.84 3.78
N LYS A 247 8.86 14.51 3.95
CA LYS A 247 9.91 13.70 4.61
C LYS A 247 10.20 14.13 6.06
N VAL A 248 9.18 14.61 6.76
CA VAL A 248 9.24 14.96 8.19
C VAL A 248 8.87 13.71 9.01
N PRO A 249 9.58 13.39 10.12
CA PRO A 249 10.55 14.21 10.83
C PRO A 249 12.03 14.04 10.42
N GLU A 250 12.37 13.02 9.62
CA GLU A 250 13.75 12.69 9.25
C GLU A 250 14.48 13.85 8.56
N ARG A 251 13.75 14.70 7.82
CA ARG A 251 14.29 15.91 7.21
C ARG A 251 14.81 16.92 8.22
N PHE A 252 14.20 17.04 9.40
CA PHE A 252 14.63 17.98 10.44
C PHE A 252 15.71 17.39 11.35
N SER A 253 15.78 16.06 11.44
CA SER A 253 16.79 15.37 12.23
C SER A 253 17.35 14.14 11.50
N PRO A 254 18.20 14.34 10.48
CA PRO A 254 18.77 13.23 9.71
C PRO A 254 19.59 12.28 10.61
N GLY A 255 19.42 10.97 10.43
CA GLY A 255 20.09 9.95 11.24
C GLY A 255 19.31 9.46 12.47
N ASN A 256 18.47 10.30 13.07
CA ASN A 256 17.75 9.94 14.30
C ASN A 256 16.52 9.07 14.05
N PHE A 257 15.95 9.14 12.84
CA PHE A 257 14.76 8.40 12.44
C PHE A 257 15.08 7.29 11.43
N ASP A 258 16.33 6.85 11.36
CA ASP A 258 16.79 5.90 10.34
C ASP A 258 16.07 4.54 10.37
N ILE A 259 15.64 4.11 11.56
CA ILE A 259 15.01 2.80 11.79
C ILE A 259 13.53 2.96 12.14
N TRP A 260 13.18 3.95 12.96
CA TRP A 260 11.84 4.13 13.50
C TRP A 260 11.37 5.58 13.35
N GLY A 261 10.09 5.75 13.01
CA GLY A 261 9.41 7.04 13.06
C GLY A 261 9.71 7.99 11.90
N HIS A 262 10.37 7.53 10.83
CA HIS A 262 10.50 8.32 9.61
C HIS A 262 9.17 8.40 8.83
N SER A 263 9.05 9.39 7.95
CA SER A 263 7.80 9.79 7.33
C SER A 263 7.12 8.67 6.54
N HIS A 264 7.89 7.77 5.93
CA HIS A 264 7.34 6.63 5.19
C HIS A 264 6.57 5.65 6.09
N GLN A 265 7.00 5.47 7.36
CA GLN A 265 6.25 4.65 8.32
C GLN A 265 4.94 5.34 8.71
N TRP A 266 4.97 6.65 8.92
CA TRP A 266 3.77 7.43 9.20
C TRP A 266 2.81 7.47 8.01
N PHE A 267 3.33 7.54 6.79
CA PHE A 267 2.56 7.38 5.56
C PHE A 267 1.79 6.06 5.58
N HIS A 268 2.45 4.93 5.85
CA HIS A 268 1.81 3.61 5.97
C HIS A 268 0.70 3.58 7.05
N CYS A 269 0.99 4.09 8.24
CA CYS A 269 0.02 4.12 9.33
C CYS A 269 -1.22 4.95 8.94
N CYS A 270 -1.03 6.15 8.37
CA CYS A 270 -2.13 7.02 7.98
C CYS A 270 -2.93 6.45 6.80
N THR A 271 -2.28 5.84 5.79
CA THR A 271 -3.00 5.16 4.71
C THR A 271 -3.85 4.01 5.23
N PHE A 272 -3.35 3.24 6.20
CA PHE A 272 -4.14 2.17 6.78
C PHE A 272 -5.35 2.69 7.57
N LEU A 273 -5.19 3.73 8.39
CA LEU A 273 -6.31 4.35 9.10
C LEU A 273 -7.39 4.86 8.13
N SER A 274 -6.97 5.44 7.01
CA SER A 274 -7.87 5.83 5.92
C SER A 274 -8.63 4.64 5.32
N ILE A 275 -7.96 3.51 5.09
CA ILE A 275 -8.58 2.27 4.58
C ILE A 275 -9.56 1.69 5.61
N LEU A 276 -9.25 1.75 6.90
CA LEU A 276 -10.19 1.33 7.95
C LEU A 276 -11.44 2.20 7.96
N ASP A 277 -11.31 3.52 7.80
CA ASP A 277 -12.47 4.41 7.69
C ASP A 277 -13.30 4.15 6.44
N GLU A 278 -12.64 3.81 5.33
CA GLU A 278 -13.32 3.35 4.11
C GLU A 278 -14.11 2.06 4.33
N LEU A 279 -13.54 1.06 5.02
CA LEU A 279 -14.26 -0.15 5.40
C LEU A 279 -15.48 0.17 6.28
N HIS A 280 -15.35 1.08 7.25
CA HIS A 280 -16.50 1.48 8.07
C HIS A 280 -17.59 2.18 7.27
N MET A 281 -17.25 3.01 6.29
CA MET A 281 -18.23 3.59 5.37
C MET A 281 -18.96 2.51 4.57
N ILE A 282 -18.22 1.55 4.01
CA ILE A 282 -18.78 0.42 3.26
C ILE A 282 -19.71 -0.40 4.18
N LYS A 283 -19.33 -0.65 5.43
CA LYS A 283 -20.16 -1.35 6.41
C LYS A 283 -21.46 -0.62 6.70
N VAL A 284 -21.42 0.70 6.89
CA VAL A 284 -22.63 1.51 7.12
C VAL A 284 -23.55 1.44 5.90
N GLU A 285 -23.02 1.54 4.69
CA GLU A 285 -23.79 1.44 3.45
C GLU A 285 -24.41 0.06 3.27
N MET A 286 -23.63 -1.01 3.44
CA MET A 286 -24.13 -2.39 3.36
C MET A 286 -25.22 -2.66 4.40
N ARG A 287 -25.07 -2.18 5.64
CA ARG A 287 -26.07 -2.36 6.68
C ARG A 287 -27.36 -1.59 6.38
N ALA A 288 -27.25 -0.38 5.83
CA ALA A 288 -28.42 0.37 5.37
C ALA A 288 -29.17 -0.37 4.25
N LEU A 289 -28.45 -0.98 3.31
CA LEU A 289 -29.03 -1.79 2.23
C LEU A 289 -29.75 -3.05 2.75
N LEU A 290 -29.20 -3.71 3.76
CA LEU A 290 -29.84 -4.88 4.40
C LEU A 290 -31.13 -4.51 5.13
N LEU A 291 -31.15 -3.38 5.86
CA LEU A 291 -32.30 -2.94 6.65
C LEU A 291 -33.39 -2.30 5.79
N HIS A 292 -33.02 -1.64 4.68
CA HIS A 292 -33.92 -0.92 3.80
C HIS A 292 -33.67 -1.24 2.33
N PRO A 293 -34.08 -2.43 1.84
CA PRO A 293 -33.90 -2.82 0.43
C PRO A 293 -34.56 -1.85 -0.56
N SER A 294 -35.59 -1.12 -0.11
CA SER A 294 -36.31 -0.11 -0.91
C SER A 294 -35.51 1.15 -1.21
N LEU A 295 -34.38 1.42 -0.52
CA LEU A 295 -33.47 2.53 -0.85
C LEU A 295 -32.67 2.31 -2.14
N VAL A 296 -32.69 1.08 -2.70
CA VAL A 296 -32.02 0.73 -3.97
C VAL A 296 -32.87 1.13 -5.18
N LEU A 297 -34.20 1.15 -5.05
CA LEU A 297 -35.10 1.53 -6.13
C LEU A 297 -35.67 2.92 -5.89
N SER A 298 -35.05 3.93 -6.50
CA SER A 298 -35.86 5.08 -6.91
C SER A 298 -36.96 4.56 -7.85
N PRO A 299 -38.26 4.87 -7.63
CA PRO A 299 -39.35 4.44 -8.52
C PRO A 299 -39.19 4.96 -9.97
N ALA A 300 -38.22 5.85 -10.20
CA ALA A 300 -37.91 6.46 -11.49
C ALA A 300 -36.60 5.94 -12.14
N ALA A 301 -35.91 4.95 -11.55
CA ALA A 301 -34.73 4.34 -12.17
C ALA A 301 -35.17 3.34 -13.27
N PRO A 302 -34.48 3.29 -14.42
CA PRO A 302 -34.79 2.35 -15.50
C PRO A 302 -34.78 0.91 -14.99
N PRO A 303 -35.56 0.00 -15.62
CA PRO A 303 -35.74 -1.36 -15.13
C PRO A 303 -34.38 -2.07 -15.13
N GLU A 304 -34.03 -2.61 -13.96
CA GLU A 304 -32.98 -3.61 -13.76
C GLU A 304 -31.59 -3.22 -14.31
N LEU A 305 -30.85 -2.41 -13.54
CA LEU A 305 -29.41 -2.67 -13.51
C LEU A 305 -29.24 -4.09 -12.91
N PRO A 306 -28.68 -5.06 -13.66
CA PRO A 306 -28.47 -6.39 -13.12
C PRO A 306 -27.60 -6.26 -11.86
N GLY A 307 -28.03 -6.91 -10.77
CA GLY A 307 -27.27 -6.95 -9.53
C GLY A 307 -25.83 -7.46 -9.75
N PRO A 308 -24.93 -7.32 -8.75
CA PRO A 308 -23.54 -7.72 -8.91
C PRO A 308 -23.45 -9.20 -9.30
N THR A 309 -23.01 -9.46 -10.53
CA THR A 309 -22.73 -10.81 -11.02
C THR A 309 -21.26 -11.14 -10.84
N LEU A 310 -20.93 -12.43 -10.85
CA LEU A 310 -19.54 -12.88 -10.79
C LEU A 310 -18.72 -12.29 -11.95
N SER A 311 -19.29 -12.23 -13.16
CA SER A 311 -18.62 -11.67 -14.34
C SER A 311 -18.45 -10.15 -14.30
N SER A 312 -19.48 -9.42 -13.87
CA SER A 312 -19.42 -7.95 -13.78
C SER A 312 -18.49 -7.47 -12.66
N THR A 313 -18.37 -8.24 -11.58
CA THR A 313 -17.51 -7.88 -10.44
C THR A 313 -16.07 -8.37 -10.63
N TYR A 314 -15.88 -9.68 -10.79
CA TYR A 314 -14.54 -10.28 -10.85
C TYR A 314 -13.95 -10.29 -12.25
N GLY A 315 -14.77 -10.39 -13.30
CA GLY A 315 -14.28 -10.44 -14.69
C GLY A 315 -13.57 -9.16 -15.10
N VAL A 316 -14.13 -7.99 -14.76
CA VAL A 316 -13.52 -6.68 -14.99
C VAL A 316 -12.21 -6.53 -14.22
N MET A 317 -12.20 -6.96 -12.95
CA MET A 317 -11.00 -6.93 -12.11
C MET A 317 -9.88 -7.79 -12.69
N MET A 318 -10.19 -9.01 -13.15
CA MET A 318 -9.22 -9.89 -13.81
C MET A 318 -8.62 -9.26 -15.06
N LEU A 319 -9.44 -8.61 -15.89
CA LEU A 319 -8.94 -7.91 -17.08
C LEU A 319 -7.99 -6.78 -16.69
N LEU A 320 -8.36 -5.92 -15.74
CA LEU A 320 -7.50 -4.84 -15.27
C LEU A 320 -6.20 -5.37 -14.68
N GLN A 321 -6.26 -6.41 -13.85
CA GLN A 321 -5.09 -7.05 -13.26
C GLN A 321 -4.17 -7.63 -14.35
N GLY A 322 -4.72 -8.21 -15.41
CA GLY A 322 -3.96 -8.65 -16.59
C GLY A 322 -3.25 -7.50 -17.30
N CYS A 323 -3.91 -6.35 -17.47
CA CYS A 323 -3.29 -5.15 -18.02
C CYS A 323 -2.16 -4.63 -17.12
N ILE A 324 -2.40 -4.52 -15.82
CA ILE A 324 -1.39 -4.07 -14.85
C ILE A 324 -0.19 -5.02 -14.82
N ALA A 325 -0.43 -6.34 -14.81
CA ALA A 325 0.62 -7.35 -14.86
C ALA A 325 1.47 -7.22 -16.13
N SER A 326 0.83 -6.97 -17.28
CA SER A 326 1.53 -6.75 -18.56
C SER A 326 2.44 -5.52 -18.50
N ILE A 327 1.97 -4.42 -17.90
CA ILE A 327 2.78 -3.21 -17.66
C ILE A 327 3.97 -3.52 -16.74
N ILE A 328 3.73 -4.22 -15.64
CA ILE A 328 4.79 -4.60 -14.67
C ILE A 328 5.84 -5.50 -15.33
N ILE A 329 5.42 -6.48 -16.13
CA ILE A 329 6.34 -7.37 -16.86
C ILE A 329 7.21 -6.56 -17.82
N TRP A 330 6.62 -5.63 -18.56
CA TRP A 330 7.36 -4.75 -19.48
C TRP A 330 8.39 -3.90 -18.73
N PHE A 331 7.98 -3.20 -17.67
CA PHE A 331 8.89 -2.41 -16.85
C PHE A 331 9.94 -3.26 -16.13
N GLY A 332 9.61 -4.49 -15.75
CA GLY A 332 10.53 -5.47 -15.16
C GLY A 332 11.64 -5.87 -16.13
N ARG A 333 11.30 -6.09 -17.42
CA ARG A 333 12.31 -6.34 -18.47
C ARG A 333 13.22 -5.13 -18.66
N CYS A 334 12.67 -3.91 -18.66
CA CYS A 334 13.49 -2.69 -18.70
C CYS A 334 14.39 -2.56 -17.47
N ALA A 335 13.88 -2.86 -16.27
CA ALA A 335 14.66 -2.84 -15.04
C ALA A 335 15.80 -3.86 -15.08
N TYR A 336 15.56 -5.07 -15.60
CA TYR A 336 16.60 -6.08 -15.78
C TYR A 336 17.76 -5.55 -16.63
N GLN A 337 17.46 -4.91 -17.77
CA GLN A 337 18.49 -4.34 -18.65
C GLN A 337 19.33 -3.26 -17.96
N ILE A 338 18.71 -2.44 -17.10
CA ILE A 338 19.37 -1.33 -16.40
C ILE A 338 20.21 -1.83 -15.20
N TYR A 339 19.65 -2.71 -14.38
CA TYR A 339 20.21 -3.05 -13.07
C TYR A 339 21.00 -4.36 -13.05
N ALA A 340 20.84 -5.26 -14.03
CA ALA A 340 21.63 -6.50 -14.07
C ALA A 340 23.15 -6.24 -14.18
N PRO A 341 23.64 -5.28 -14.99
CA PRO A 341 25.07 -4.94 -14.98
C PRO A 341 25.52 -4.41 -13.62
N GLN A 342 24.76 -3.48 -13.02
CA GLN A 342 25.08 -2.88 -11.72
C GLN A 342 25.14 -3.93 -10.60
N GLN A 343 24.23 -4.90 -10.58
CA GLN A 343 24.25 -6.01 -9.63
C GLN A 343 25.51 -6.86 -9.78
N LYS A 344 25.97 -7.12 -11.01
CA LYS A 344 27.21 -7.88 -11.24
C LYS A 344 28.43 -7.13 -10.70
N LEU A 345 28.52 -5.82 -10.91
CA LEU A 345 29.59 -4.99 -10.36
C LEU A 345 29.63 -5.03 -8.82
N LEU A 346 28.47 -4.98 -8.17
CA LEU A 346 28.37 -5.06 -6.70
C LEU A 346 28.85 -6.40 -6.13
N LYS A 347 28.76 -7.50 -6.89
CA LYS A 347 29.24 -8.83 -6.48
C LYS A 347 30.74 -9.02 -6.65
N THR A 348 31.36 -8.20 -7.50
CA THR A 348 32.80 -8.27 -7.80
C THR A 348 33.65 -7.35 -6.94
N GLN A 349 33.04 -6.43 -6.21
CA GLN A 349 33.66 -5.58 -5.19
C GLN A 349 33.51 -6.22 -3.81
#